data_AF-A0A239J9F8-F1
#
_entry.id   AF-A0A239J9F8-F1
#
_cell.length_a   1.000
_cell.length_b   1.000
_cell.length_c   1.000
_cell.angle_alpha   90.00
_cell.angle_beta   90.00
_cell.angle_gamma   90.00
#
_symmetry.space_group_name_H-M   'P 1'
#
loop_
_entity.id
_entity.type
_entity.pdbx_description
1 polymer ?
#
loop_
_entity_poly.entity_id
_entity_poly.type
_entity_poly.pdbx_seq_one_letter_code
_entity_poly.pdbx_strand_id
1 'polypeptide(L)' 'MTMNATQAVIWKQITDAYAQWDHGRNERMPVHMLQEKLATVPPELIGETLAQAASEDQAEVGSVGEDPSFRPTMH' A
#
# COMPACT_ATOMS: atom_id res chain seq x y z
N MET A 1 -4.13 -14.40 8.19
CA MET A 1 -3.07 -14.96 7.32
C MET A 1 -1.85 -14.07 7.48
N THR A 2 -0.64 -14.52 7.15
CA THR A 2 0.60 -13.71 7.24
C THR A 2 1.08 -13.47 5.82
N MET A 3 1.65 -12.30 5.54
CA MET A 3 2.26 -12.00 4.23
C MET A 3 3.21 -13.11 3.77
N ASN A 4 3.04 -13.55 2.52
CA ASN A 4 4.00 -14.44 1.89
C ASN A 4 5.25 -13.67 1.41
N ALA A 5 6.30 -14.40 1.00
CA ALA A 5 7.57 -13.78 0.59
C ALA A 5 7.42 -12.76 -0.56
N THR A 6 6.51 -13.03 -1.51
CA THR A 6 6.21 -12.11 -2.61
C THR A 6 5.50 -10.85 -2.10
N GLN A 7 4.50 -11.01 -1.24
CA GLN A 7 3.78 -9.90 -0.60
C GLN A 7 4.70 -9.06 0.27
N ALA A 8 5.66 -9.64 0.98
CA ALA A 8 6.64 -8.88 1.76
C ALA A 8 7.55 -8.01 0.86
N VAL A 9 7.95 -8.51 -0.31
CA VAL A 9 8.72 -7.74 -1.30
C VAL A 9 7.88 -6.62 -1.92
N ILE A 10 6.62 -6.88 -2.23
CA ILE A 10 5.68 -5.88 -2.75
C ILE A 10 5.40 -4.83 -1.68
N TRP A 11 5.15 -5.25 -0.45
CA TRP A 11 4.90 -4.37 0.69
C TRP A 11 6.05 -3.38 0.89
N LYS A 12 7.29 -3.86 0.82
CA LYS A 12 8.47 -2.99 0.86
C LYS A 12 8.46 -1.94 -0.27
N GLN A 13 8.14 -2.34 -1.50
CA GLN A 13 8.02 -1.41 -2.61
C GLN A 13 6.89 -0.39 -2.40
N ILE A 14 5.77 -0.82 -1.81
CA ILE A 14 4.65 0.04 -1.46
C ILE A 14 5.05 1.09 -0.42
N THR A 15 5.72 0.66 0.66
CA THR A 15 6.20 1.58 1.70
C THR A 15 7.27 2.53 1.18
N ASP A 16 8.17 2.07 0.31
CA ASP A 16 9.18 2.92 -0.32
C ASP A 16 8.53 3.95 -1.25
N ALA A 17 7.55 3.54 -2.07
CA ALA A 17 6.79 4.44 -2.94
C ALA A 17 5.97 5.47 -2.14
N TYR A 18 5.38 5.04 -1.02
CA TYR A 18 4.68 5.91 -0.08
C TYR A 18 5.63 6.92 0.56
N ALA A 19 6.79 6.51 1.08
CA ALA A 19 7.77 7.40 1.69
C ALA A 19 8.36 8.43 0.70
N GLN A 20 8.45 8.08 -0.58
CA GLN A 20 8.84 9.01 -1.64
C GLN A 20 7.73 9.98 -2.04
N TRP A 21 6.46 9.56 -1.92
CA TRP A 21 5.30 10.39 -2.24
C TRP A 21 4.98 11.35 -1.08
N ASP A 22 4.92 10.82 0.13
CA ASP A 22 4.63 11.54 1.35
C ASP A 22 5.92 11.97 2.05
N HIS A 23 6.31 13.23 1.86
CA HIS A 23 7.40 13.87 2.60
C HIS A 23 7.01 14.18 4.06
N GLY A 24 6.40 13.23 4.77
CA GLY A 24 6.04 13.33 6.18
C GLY A 24 4.77 14.10 6.49
N ARG A 25 3.81 14.17 5.58
CA ARG A 25 2.49 14.80 5.83
C ARG A 25 1.50 13.80 6.43
N ASN A 26 1.86 12.51 6.50
CA ASN A 26 1.03 11.41 6.99
C ASN A 26 -0.33 11.33 6.27
N GLU A 27 -0.34 11.73 4.99
CA GLU A 27 -1.53 11.74 4.14
C GLU A 27 -1.80 10.33 3.59
N ARG A 28 -3.07 10.02 3.28
CA ARG A 28 -3.40 8.77 2.60
C ARG A 28 -3.06 8.92 1.12
N MET A 29 -2.22 8.02 0.63
CA MET A 29 -1.84 7.96 -0.77
C MET A 29 -2.94 7.26 -1.58
N PRO A 30 -3.43 7.84 -2.68
CA PRO A 30 -4.34 7.14 -3.58
C PRO A 30 -3.68 5.90 -4.19
N VAL A 31 -4.40 4.79 -4.26
CA VAL A 31 -3.89 3.52 -4.81
C VAL A 31 -3.58 3.65 -6.31
N HIS A 32 -4.28 4.51 -7.06
CA HIS A 32 -3.95 4.77 -8.46
C HIS A 32 -2.54 5.36 -8.62
N MET A 33 -2.11 6.26 -7.73
CA MET A 33 -0.73 6.81 -7.72
C MET A 33 0.30 5.71 -7.43
N LEU A 34 -0.08 4.73 -6.61
CA LEU A 34 0.78 3.59 -6.29
C LEU A 34 0.95 2.68 -7.50
N GLN A 35 -0.12 2.44 -8.26
CA GLN A 35 -0.08 1.68 -9.51
C GLN A 35 0.82 2.35 -10.57
N GLU A 36 0.80 3.68 -10.65
CA GLU A 36 1.69 4.43 -11.54
C GLU A 36 3.17 4.29 -11.12
N LYS A 37 3.47 4.37 -9.82
CA LYS A 37 4.83 4.22 -9.30
C LYS A 37 5.33 2.77 -9.37
N LEU A 38 4.44 1.81 -9.18
CA LEU A 38 4.71 0.38 -9.20
C LEU A 38 4.17 -0.27 -10.49
N ALA A 39 4.43 0.35 -11.64
CA ALA A 39 3.93 -0.12 -12.94
C ALA A 39 4.35 -1.57 -13.30
N THR A 40 5.41 -2.08 -12.67
CA THR A 40 5.88 -3.46 -12.84
C THR A 40 5.17 -4.47 -11.94
N VAL A 41 4.40 -4.00 -10.94
CA VAL A 41 3.65 -4.85 -10.02
C VAL A 41 2.20 -4.93 -10.47
N PRO A 42 1.65 -6.14 -10.68
CA PRO A 42 0.24 -6.32 -11.00
C PRO A 42 -0.70 -5.62 -10.00
N PRO A 43 -1.71 -4.87 -10.46
CA PRO A 43 -2.69 -4.20 -9.59
C PRO A 43 -3.38 -5.13 -8.58
N GLU A 44 -3.63 -6.37 -8.98
CA GLU A 44 -4.21 -7.41 -8.12
C GLU A 44 -3.31 -7.70 -6.91
N LEU A 45 -2.01 -7.87 -7.14
CA LEU A 45 -1.05 -8.12 -6.06
C LEU A 45 -0.87 -6.89 -5.15
N ILE A 46 -0.98 -5.68 -5.69
CA ILE A 46 -1.01 -4.45 -4.89
C ILE A 46 -2.22 -4.47 -3.95
N GLY A 47 -3.42 -4.74 -4.50
CA GLY A 47 -4.65 -4.82 -3.73
C GLY A 47 -4.61 -5.90 -2.65
N GLU A 48 -4.14 -7.11 -2.99
CA GLU A 48 -3.96 -8.21 -2.03
C GLU A 48 -2.98 -7.85 -0.92
N THR A 49 -1.83 -7.24 -1.28
CA THR A 49 -0.82 -6.85 -0.30
C THR A 49 -1.33 -5.75 0.62
N LEU A 50 -2.09 -4.77 0.12
CA LEU A 50 -2.72 -3.73 0.93
C LEU A 50 -3.80 -4.30 1.86
N ALA A 51 -4.65 -5.21 1.38
CA ALA A 51 -5.67 -5.87 2.19
C ALA A 51 -5.03 -6.73 3.31
N GLN A 52 -3.92 -7.39 2.98
CA GLN A 52 -3.15 -8.17 3.94
C GLN A 52 -2.46 -7.27 4.97
N ALA A 53 -1.82 -6.17 4.54
CA ALA A 53 -1.23 -5.17 5.43
C ALA A 53 -2.26 -4.57 6.39
N ALA A 54 -3.46 -4.29 5.90
CA ALA A 54 -4.56 -3.81 6.73
C ALA A 54 -5.04 -4.84 7.75
N SER A 55 -5.05 -6.12 7.37
CA SER A 55 -5.40 -7.22 8.27
C SER A 55 -4.32 -7.47 9.34
N GLU A 56 -3.08 -7.01 9.10
CA GLU A 56 -1.94 -7.11 10.03
C GLU A 56 -1.69 -5.81 10.81
N ASP A 57 -2.61 -4.83 10.75
CA ASP A 57 -2.45 -3.51 11.37
C ASP A 57 -1.17 -2.76 10.91
N GLN A 58 -0.65 -3.10 9.71
CA GLN A 58 0.51 -2.46 9.05
C GLN A 58 0.11 -1.35 8.06
N ALA A 59 -1.16 -1.27 7.69
CA ALA A 59 -1.69 -0.20 6.84
C ALA A 59 -3.12 0.19 7.23
N GLU A 60 -3.42 1.48 7.16
CA GLU A 60 -4.79 1.97 7.10
C GLU A 60 -5.23 2.10 5.65
N VAL A 61 -6.35 1.48 5.30
CA VAL A 61 -6.99 1.64 3.99
C VAL A 61 -8.20 2.56 4.14
N GLY A 62 -8.31 3.57 3.28
CA GLY A 62 -9.47 4.44 3.16
C GLY A 62 -10.69 3.71 2.60
N SER A 63 -11.87 4.33 2.72
CA SER A 63 -13.14 3.73 2.32
C SER A 63 -13.13 3.16 0.90
N VAL A 64 -13.64 1.94 0.77
CA VAL A 64 -13.85 1.23 -0.50
C VAL A 64 -15.00 1.92 -1.23
N GLY A 65 -14.70 2.88 -2.12
CA GLY A 65 -15.71 3.71 -2.76
C GLY A 65 -15.17 4.51 -3.94
N GLU A 66 -14.97 5.82 -3.76
CA GLU A 66 -14.64 6.73 -4.88
C GLU A 66 -13.15 6.83 -5.18
N ASP A 67 -12.27 6.64 -4.19
CA ASP A 67 -10.81 6.61 -4.42
C ASP A 67 -10.16 5.75 -3.33
N PRO A 68 -9.83 4.47 -3.61
CA PRO A 68 -9.08 3.67 -2.66
C PRO A 68 -7.77 4.38 -2.36
N SER A 69 -7.51 4.62 -1.09
CA SER A 69 -6.30 5.25 -0.60
C SER A 69 -5.76 4.45 0.56
N PHE A 70 -4.46 4.54 0.82
CA PHE A 70 -3.83 3.80 1.89
C PHE A 70 -2.77 4.65 2.60
N ARG A 71 -2.43 4.26 3.81
CA ARG A 71 -1.32 4.82 4.58
C ARG A 71 -0.67 3.70 5.39
N PRO A 72 0.64 3.45 5.27
CA PRO A 72 1.36 2.56 6.16
C PRO A 72 1.30 3.05 7.61
N THR A 73 1.03 2.15 8.55
CA THR A 73 1.16 2.41 9.99
C THR A 73 2.57 2.01 10.40
N MET A 74 3.50 2.97 10.40
CA MET A 74 4.84 2.74 10.97
C MET A 74 4.70 2.71 12.49
N HIS A 75 4.61 1.50 13.05
CA HIS A 75 4.49 1.29 14.49
C HIS A 75 5.85 1.05 15.17
#